data_AF-A0A6A4AHD5-F1
#
_entry.id   AF-A0A6A4AHD5-F1
#
_cell.length_a   1.000
_cell.length_b   1.000
_cell.length_c   1.000
_cell.angle_alpha   90.00
_cell.angle_beta   90.00
_cell.angle_gamma   90.00
#
_symmetry.space_group_name_H-M   'P 1'
#
loop_
_entity.id
_entity.type
_entity.pdbx_description
1 polymer ?
#
loop_
_entity_poly.entity_id
_entity_poly.type
_entity_poly.pdbx_seq_one_letter_code
_entity_poly.pdbx_strand_id
1 'polypeptide(L)' 'MNQQRYLQQRGQPRSEFTPRPGTECYYCGGSGHFARYCELKAADLYSSSVDANAGTDEAATDESGNDQRA' A
#
# COMPACT_ATOMS: atom_id res chain seq x y z
N MET A 1 11.81 19.67 15.36
CA MET A 1 10.81 19.61 14.26
C MET A 1 10.65 18.16 13.76
N ASN A 2 9.71 17.42 14.36
CA ASN A 2 9.28 16.09 13.91
C ASN A 2 8.70 16.11 12.49
N GLN A 3 8.06 17.22 12.09
CA GLN A 3 7.50 17.42 10.74
C GLN A 3 8.58 17.39 9.65
N GLN A 4 9.67 18.15 9.82
CA GLN A 4 10.78 18.17 8.86
C GLN A 4 11.47 16.79 8.77
N ARG A 5 11.61 16.08 9.89
CA ARG A 5 12.14 14.71 9.90
C ARG A 5 11.25 13.74 9.13
N TYR A 6 9.92 13.85 9.29
CA TYR A 6 8.97 13.00 8.59
C TYR A 6 8.97 13.25 7.08
N LEU A 7 9.00 14.51 6.63
CA LEU A 7 9.09 14.89 5.22
C LEU A 7 10.34 14.32 4.55
N GLN A 8 11.49 14.34 5.23
CA GLN A 8 12.74 13.75 4.73
C GLN A 8 12.69 12.21 4.57
N GLN A 9 11.83 11.52 5.31
CA GLN A 9 11.74 10.05 5.34
C GLN A 9 10.77 9.49 4.31
N ARG A 10 9.85 10.30 3.76
CA ARG A 10 8.80 9.82 2.86
C ARG A 10 9.28 9.40 1.46
N GLY A 11 10.47 9.85 1.07
CA GLY A 11 11.09 9.50 -0.21
C GLY A 11 11.94 8.24 -0.19
N GLN A 12 12.02 7.53 0.94
CA GLN A 12 12.80 6.30 0.98
C GLN A 12 12.04 5.15 0.32
N PRO A 13 12.70 4.35 -0.54
CA PRO A 13 12.08 3.16 -1.10
C PRO A 13 11.63 2.28 0.06
N ARG A 14 10.37 1.85 0.03
CA ARG A 14 9.86 0.89 1.01
C ARG A 14 10.82 -0.30 1.00
N SER A 15 11.32 -0.65 2.19
CA SER A 15 12.24 -1.77 2.38
C SER A 15 11.82 -2.95 1.51
N GLU A 16 12.71 -3.33 0.60
CA GLU A 16 12.49 -4.47 -0.29
C GLU A 16 12.16 -5.68 0.58
N PHE A 17 11.07 -6.36 0.25
CA PHE A 17 10.63 -7.49 1.04
C PHE A 17 11.57 -8.66 0.78
N THR A 18 12.53 -8.87 1.68
CA THR A 18 13.34 -10.10 1.71
C THR A 18 12.61 -11.14 2.56
N PRO A 19 11.95 -12.15 1.97
CA PRO A 19 11.28 -13.20 2.73
C PRO A 19 12.32 -13.99 3.54
N ARG A 20 12.15 -14.00 4.86
CA ARG A 20 12.96 -14.83 5.76
C ARG A 20 12.39 -16.25 5.78
N PRO A 21 13.21 -17.29 6.02
CA PRO A 21 12.69 -18.64 6.23
C PRO A 21 11.69 -18.61 7.40
N GLY A 22 10.47 -19.08 7.16
CA GLY A 22 9.34 -18.98 8.10
C GLY A 22 8.38 -17.83 7.83
N THR A 23 8.57 -17.04 6.76
CA THR A 23 7.56 -16.05 6.36
C THR A 23 6.33 -16.78 5.81
N GLU A 24 5.24 -16.76 6.57
CA GLU A 24 3.96 -17.36 6.20
C GLU A 24 2.88 -16.29 6.02
N CYS A 25 1.96 -16.60 5.12
CA CYS A 25 0.80 -15.80 4.84
C CYS A 25 -0.35 -16.25 5.74
N TYR A 26 -0.73 -15.41 6.70
CA TYR A 26 -1.88 -15.67 7.58
C TYR A 26 -3.25 -15.63 6.87
N TYR A 27 -3.29 -15.28 5.58
CA TYR A 27 -4.53 -15.27 4.79
C TYR A 27 -4.75 -16.62 4.09
N CYS A 28 -3.75 -17.13 3.37
CA CYS A 28 -3.88 -18.36 2.58
C CYS A 28 -3.08 -19.55 3.13
N GLY A 29 -2.22 -19.35 4.13
CA GLY A 29 -1.33 -20.37 4.67
C GLY A 29 -0.06 -20.64 3.85
N GLY A 30 0.16 -19.91 2.74
CA GLY A 30 1.35 -20.08 1.89
C GLY A 30 2.61 -19.45 2.47
N SER A 31 3.79 -19.95 2.09
CA SER A 31 5.08 -19.39 2.49
C SER A 31 5.65 -18.41 1.46
N GLY A 32 6.56 -17.53 1.89
CA GLY A 32 7.32 -16.65 1.00
C GLY A 32 6.70 -15.27 0.77
N HIS A 33 5.56 -14.97 1.40
CA HIS A 33 4.94 -13.64 1.39
C HIS A 33 4.11 -13.43 2.67
N PHE A 34 3.90 -12.16 3.04
CA PHE A 34 2.96 -11.80 4.11
C PHE A 34 1.54 -11.63 3.56
N ALA A 35 0.52 -11.70 4.42
CA ALA A 35 -0.89 -11.48 4.03
C ALA A 35 -1.17 -10.15 3.29
N ARG A 36 -0.32 -9.13 3.49
CA ARG A 36 -0.37 -7.84 2.77
C ARG A 36 0.11 -7.93 1.31
N TYR A 37 0.87 -8.95 0.98
CA TYR A 37 1.39 -9.28 -0.35
C TYR A 37 0.74 -10.56 -0.90
N CYS A 38 -0.37 -11.01 -0.31
CA CYS A 38 -1.06 -12.21 -0.79
C CYS A 38 -1.88 -11.88 -2.03
N GLU A 39 -1.60 -12.59 -3.12
CA GLU A 39 -2.29 -12.40 -4.41
C GLU A 39 -3.78 -12.73 -4.32
N LEU A 40 -4.15 -13.76 -3.55
CA LEU A 40 -5.56 -14.11 -3.32
C LEU A 40 -6.30 -12.94 -2.66
N LYS A 41 -5.74 -12.41 -1.57
CA LYS A 41 -6.31 -11.25 -0.89
C LYS A 41 -6.43 -10.04 -1.83
N ALA A 42 -5.44 -9.81 -2.68
CA ALA A 42 -5.51 -8.73 -3.67
C ALA A 42 -6.64 -8.95 -4.69
N ALA A 43 -6.83 -10.19 -5.14
CA ALA A 43 -7.93 -10.58 -6.04
C ALA A 43 -9.31 -10.47 -5.36
N ASP A 44 -9.42 -10.81 -4.08
CA ASP A 44 -10.67 -10.67 -3.30
C ASP A 44 -11.04 -9.20 -3.08
N LEU A 45 -10.04 -8.36 -2.80
CA LEU A 45 -10.23 -6.91 -2.71
C LEU A 45 -10.59 -6.30 -4.07
N TYR A 46 -9.95 -6.77 -5.14
CA TYR A 46 -10.27 -6.35 -6.51
C TYR A 46 -11.71 -6.73 -6.87
N SER A 47 -12.11 -7.97 -6.57
CA SER A 47 -13.47 -8.47 -6.77
C SER A 47 -14.50 -7.79 -5.88
N SER A 48 -14.08 -7.24 -4.74
CA SER A 48 -14.95 -6.40 -3.90
C SER A 48 -15.00 -4.93 -4.37
N SER A 49 -14.19 -4.56 -5.36
CA SER A 49 -14.08 -3.19 -5.89
C SER A 49 -14.66 -3.01 -7.30
N VAL A 50 -15.21 -4.08 -7.89
CA VAL A 50 -15.89 -4.00 -9.20
C VAL A 50 -17.21 -3.22 -9.16
N ASP A 51 -17.67 -2.83 -7.97
CA ASP A 51 -18.78 -1.87 -7.79
C ASP A 51 -18.30 -0.42 -7.53
N ALA A 52 -16.99 -0.14 -7.59
CA ALA A 52 -16.42 1.18 -7.24
C ALA A 52 -15.45 1.80 -8.26
N ASN A 53 -15.17 1.17 -9.40
CA ASN A 53 -14.16 1.67 -10.36
C ASN A 53 -14.75 2.09 -11.72
N ALA A 54 -15.50 3.19 -11.72
CA ALA A 54 -15.43 4.15 -12.83
C ALA A 54 -14.42 5.23 -12.40
N GLY A 55 -13.17 5.09 -12.83
CA GLY A 55 -12.09 5.99 -12.44
C GLY A 55 -10.82 5.65 -13.22
N THR A 56 -10.80 6.10 -14.46
CA THR A 56 -9.67 6.07 -15.37
C THR A 56 -8.47 6.82 -14.78
N ASP A 57 -7.31 6.35 -15.19
CA ASP A 57 -5.99 6.96 -15.19
C ASP A 57 -5.97 8.50 -15.25
N GLU A 58 -5.83 9.16 -14.10
CA GLU A 58 -5.51 10.60 -14.07
C GLU A 58 -4.06 10.79 -13.64
N ALA A 59 -3.29 11.28 -14.62
CA ALA A 59 -1.94 11.74 -14.49
C ALA A 59 -1.78 12.74 -13.33
N ALA A 60 -0.59 12.71 -12.72
CA ALA A 60 -0.16 13.60 -11.65
C ALA A 60 -0.59 15.06 -11.85
N THR A 61 -1.44 15.57 -10.96
CA THR A 61 -1.52 17.01 -10.66
C THR A 61 -0.99 17.22 -9.24
N ASP A 62 0.21 17.78 -9.16
CA ASP A 62 0.82 18.35 -7.97
C ASP A 62 0.03 19.60 -7.57
N GLU A 63 -0.82 19.54 -6.54
CA GLU A 63 -1.34 20.76 -5.91
C GLU A 63 -2.07 20.51 -4.59
N SER A 64 -1.41 20.97 -3.52
CA SER A 64 -1.97 21.64 -2.34
C SER A 64 -3.32 21.17 -1.78
N GLY A 65 -3.30 20.62 -0.56
CA GLY A 65 -4.47 20.72 0.32
C GLY A 65 -4.55 19.67 1.42
N ASN A 66 -3.93 19.94 2.57
CA ASN A 66 -4.40 19.36 3.83
C ASN A 66 -4.49 20.48 4.87
N ASP A 67 -5.24 21.52 4.51
CA ASP A 67 -5.54 22.69 5.34
C ASP A 67 -7.04 22.73 5.64
N GLN A 68 -7.60 21.62 6.09
CA GLN A 68 -8.98 21.56 6.57
C GLN A 68 -9.09 20.66 7.79
N ARG A 69 -8.53 21.12 8.91
CA ARG A 69 -9.01 20.70 10.23
C ARG A 69 -8.93 21.88 11.19
N ALA A 70 -10.02 22.63 11.23
CA ALA A 70 -10.35 23.57 12.30
C ALA A 70 -10.86 22.80 13.54
#